data_AF-A0A7Y3E640-F1
#
_entry.id   AF-A0A7Y3E640-F1
#
_cell.length_a   1.000
_cell.length_b   1.000
_cell.length_c   1.000
_cell.angle_alpha   90.00
_cell.angle_beta   90.00
_cell.angle_gamma   90.00
#
_symmetry.space_group_name_H-M   'P 1'
#
loop_
_entity.id
_entity.type
_entity.pdbx_description
1 polymer ?
#
loop_
_entity_poly.entity_id
_entity_poly.type
_entity_poly.pdbx_seq_one_letter_code
_entity_poly.pdbx_strand_id
1 'polypeptide(L)'
;MADSISKTTGFRAFLAFAFSALVASCAGLPIQSLPDIPELKNQPTHDIPDVDLLAVSPDMKDFIDRHAYEGGSSTPNAWTLAYAVMSPHSLRFEYDPQTTLPADRAFRKGKGNCLTFSAMMIAMAREAGLEANFQEVEIQPEWTNVNDTMLVSKHVNATVHQKFLEYTIDVSRRKNRTDDRTRKMSDTEALAQFYNNLGAEALIEANNALAYAYFRKALELDRRLDYIWSNIGVILRRNGQTDEAVLAYRTALQLEPDQAVALNNLYVIFSEDGDLEAAAAMQPRVERNQRKNPWYVQFLAESAIEDQRYREAVSLAKRAVRMDRDEYRFHYTLARSQHFAGNDRLALESLERARKLAPTSGERDSLTLPGG
;
A
#
# COMPACT_ATOMS: atom_id res chain seq x y z
N MET A 1 -72.03 51.07 -31.74
CA MET A 1 -71.80 51.11 -33.20
C MET A 1 -71.15 49.80 -33.58
N ALA A 2 -71.81 49.09 -34.46
CA ALA A 2 -71.43 47.78 -34.99
C ALA A 2 -70.28 47.90 -36.00
N ASP A 3 -69.93 46.75 -36.58
CA ASP A 3 -68.99 46.50 -37.69
C ASP A 3 -67.53 46.23 -37.25
N SER A 4 -66.84 45.21 -37.74
CA SER A 4 -67.16 44.22 -38.76
C SER A 4 -66.26 43.00 -38.63
N ILE A 5 -66.82 41.87 -39.02
CA ILE A 5 -66.20 40.57 -39.25
C ILE A 5 -65.08 40.66 -40.30
N SER A 6 -63.93 40.05 -40.04
CA SER A 6 -63.10 39.44 -41.10
C SER A 6 -62.41 38.19 -40.56
N LYS A 7 -62.68 37.09 -41.24
CA LYS A 7 -62.18 35.73 -41.01
C LYS A 7 -60.79 35.60 -41.61
N THR A 8 -59.86 34.97 -40.89
CA THR A 8 -58.88 34.08 -41.52
C THR A 8 -58.50 32.95 -40.59
N THR A 9 -58.77 31.75 -41.10
CA THR A 9 -58.47 30.41 -40.62
C THR A 9 -56.98 30.19 -40.38
N GLY A 10 -56.62 29.69 -39.20
CA GLY A 10 -55.28 29.22 -38.86
C GLY A 10 -55.37 28.07 -37.87
N PHE A 11 -55.06 26.87 -38.37
CA PHE A 11 -55.01 25.56 -37.73
C PHE A 11 -54.34 25.60 -36.33
N ARG A 12 -55.07 25.23 -35.26
CA ARG A 12 -54.48 24.98 -33.93
C ARG A 12 -54.11 23.50 -33.81
N ALA A 13 -52.84 23.18 -34.06
CA ALA A 13 -52.26 21.89 -33.70
C ALA A 13 -52.00 21.85 -32.19
N PHE A 14 -52.54 20.84 -31.51
CA PHE A 14 -52.23 20.51 -30.12
C PHE A 14 -50.76 20.08 -30.01
N LEU A 15 -49.94 20.86 -29.30
CA LEU A 15 -48.61 20.44 -28.85
C LEU A 15 -48.77 19.54 -27.62
N ALA A 16 -48.78 18.22 -27.85
CA ALA A 16 -48.57 17.24 -26.80
C ALA A 16 -47.07 17.19 -26.48
N PHE A 17 -46.67 17.74 -25.34
CA PHE A 17 -45.34 17.55 -24.78
C PHE A 17 -45.20 16.08 -24.34
N ALA A 18 -44.55 15.26 -25.17
CA ALA A 18 -44.05 13.97 -24.75
C ALA A 18 -42.80 14.18 -23.88
N PHE A 19 -42.99 14.10 -22.55
CA PHE A 19 -41.90 13.98 -21.59
C PHE A 19 -41.32 12.56 -21.70
N SER A 20 -40.42 12.35 -22.66
CA SER A 20 -39.57 11.16 -22.68
C SER A 20 -38.47 11.35 -21.64
N ALA A 21 -38.73 10.89 -20.42
CA ALA A 21 -37.69 10.73 -19.40
C ALA A 21 -36.68 9.68 -19.88
N LEU A 22 -35.53 10.15 -20.36
CA LEU A 22 -34.32 9.34 -20.51
C LEU A 22 -33.90 8.87 -19.12
N VAL A 23 -34.29 7.65 -18.76
CA VAL A 23 -33.68 6.92 -17.67
C VAL A 23 -32.28 6.55 -18.15
N ALA A 24 -31.32 7.45 -17.93
CA ALA A 24 -29.91 7.15 -18.11
C ALA A 24 -29.55 6.06 -17.10
N SER A 25 -29.57 4.82 -17.55
CA SER A 25 -29.02 3.68 -16.85
C SER A 25 -27.58 4.01 -16.47
N CYS A 26 -27.29 4.08 -15.17
CA CYS A 26 -25.93 4.02 -14.65
C CYS A 26 -25.33 2.63 -14.91
N ALA A 27 -25.19 2.25 -16.18
CA ALA A 27 -24.23 1.25 -16.57
C ALA A 27 -22.87 1.97 -16.51
N GLY A 28 -22.05 1.60 -15.53
CA GLY A 28 -20.68 2.11 -15.43
C GLY A 28 -20.02 2.01 -16.81
N LEU A 29 -19.45 3.12 -17.28
CA LEU A 29 -18.69 3.12 -18.53
C LEU A 29 -17.66 1.99 -18.44
N PRO A 30 -17.56 1.10 -19.44
CA PRO A 30 -16.52 0.08 -19.44
C PRO A 30 -15.17 0.79 -19.30
N ILE A 31 -14.34 0.32 -18.36
CA ILE A 31 -12.97 0.82 -18.20
C ILE A 31 -12.33 0.75 -19.59
N GLN A 32 -11.97 1.91 -20.14
CA GLN A 32 -11.25 2.02 -21.40
C GLN A 32 -10.04 1.07 -21.35
N SER A 33 -9.80 0.32 -22.43
CA SER A 33 -8.71 -0.66 -22.49
C SER A 33 -7.40 -0.05 -21.99
N LEU A 34 -6.72 -0.73 -21.07
CA LEU A 34 -5.46 -0.25 -20.50
C LEU A 34 -4.42 -0.08 -21.61
N PRO A 35 -3.61 1.00 -21.59
CA PRO A 35 -2.58 1.23 -22.60
C PRO A 35 -1.49 0.19 -22.49
N ASP A 36 -0.78 -0.06 -23.60
CA ASP A 36 0.41 -0.92 -23.60
C ASP A 36 1.47 -0.44 -22.61
N ILE A 37 2.26 -1.37 -22.07
CA ILE A 37 3.29 -1.06 -21.09
C ILE A 37 4.40 -0.28 -21.80
N PRO A 38 4.68 0.98 -21.42
CA PRO A 38 5.65 1.81 -22.12
C PRO A 38 7.07 1.25 -22.01
N GLU A 39 7.76 1.08 -23.14
CA GLU A 39 9.13 0.55 -23.16
C GLU A 39 10.14 1.47 -22.47
N LEU A 40 11.10 0.86 -21.76
CA LEU A 40 12.28 1.56 -21.26
C LEU A 40 13.30 1.73 -22.39
N LYS A 41 13.47 2.96 -22.86
CA LYS A 41 14.34 3.30 -23.99
C LYS A 41 15.81 3.36 -23.57
N ASN A 42 16.71 3.01 -24.49
CA ASN A 42 18.17 3.15 -24.34
C ASN A 42 18.77 2.41 -23.12
N GLN A 43 18.16 1.31 -22.72
CA GLN A 43 18.59 0.47 -21.60
C GLN A 43 18.69 -1.00 -22.04
N PRO A 44 19.54 -1.82 -21.41
CA PRO A 44 19.60 -3.24 -21.73
C PRO A 44 18.27 -3.92 -21.41
N THR A 45 17.89 -4.89 -22.24
CA THR A 45 16.73 -5.74 -21.98
C THR A 45 17.15 -6.92 -21.09
N HIS A 46 16.27 -7.30 -20.17
CA HIS A 46 16.44 -8.47 -19.33
C HIS A 46 15.30 -9.45 -19.60
N ASP A 47 15.64 -10.71 -19.81
CA ASP A 47 14.67 -11.80 -19.83
C ASP A 47 14.46 -12.30 -18.40
N ILE A 48 13.20 -12.31 -17.95
CA ILE A 48 12.84 -12.67 -16.58
C ILE A 48 12.24 -14.07 -16.60
N PRO A 49 12.90 -15.07 -15.99
CA PRO A 49 12.40 -16.43 -16.00
C PRO A 49 11.10 -16.57 -15.22
N ASP A 50 10.25 -17.47 -15.68
CA ASP A 50 9.09 -17.93 -14.91
C ASP A 50 9.54 -18.68 -13.66
N VAL A 51 8.81 -18.48 -12.57
CA VAL A 51 9.07 -19.11 -11.28
C VAL A 51 7.76 -19.72 -10.77
N ASP A 52 7.84 -20.95 -10.27
CA ASP A 52 6.81 -21.50 -9.41
C ASP A 52 6.99 -20.95 -7.99
N LEU A 53 6.17 -19.95 -7.64
CA LEU A 53 6.20 -19.29 -6.34
C LEU A 53 5.96 -20.26 -5.17
N LEU A 54 5.14 -21.29 -5.41
CA LEU A 54 4.65 -22.23 -4.40
C LEU A 54 5.30 -23.62 -4.54
N ALA A 55 6.44 -23.70 -5.21
CA ALA A 55 7.17 -24.96 -5.39
C ALA A 55 7.44 -25.65 -4.05
N VAL A 56 7.10 -26.94 -3.96
CA VAL A 56 7.33 -27.78 -2.78
C VAL A 56 8.47 -28.76 -3.06
N SER A 57 9.56 -28.64 -2.32
CA SER A 57 10.71 -29.55 -2.43
C SER A 57 10.51 -30.85 -1.63
N PRO A 58 11.26 -31.93 -1.92
CA PRO A 58 11.25 -33.14 -1.10
C PRO A 58 11.53 -32.87 0.40
N ASP A 59 12.52 -32.01 0.71
CA ASP A 59 12.85 -31.65 2.09
C ASP A 59 11.68 -30.95 2.80
N MET A 60 10.89 -30.16 2.07
CA MET A 60 9.67 -29.55 2.60
C MET A 60 8.62 -30.61 2.93
N LYS A 61 8.41 -31.61 2.06
CA LYS A 61 7.47 -32.70 2.32
C LYS A 61 7.85 -33.48 3.57
N ASP A 62 9.13 -33.85 3.69
CA ASP A 62 9.64 -34.54 4.87
C ASP A 62 9.49 -33.70 6.15
N PHE A 63 9.63 -32.39 6.05
CA PHE A 63 9.42 -31.47 7.17
C PHE A 63 7.94 -31.38 7.55
N ILE A 64 7.04 -31.29 6.57
CA ILE A 64 5.59 -31.29 6.77
C ILE A 64 5.16 -32.57 7.45
N ASP A 65 5.60 -33.73 6.97
CA ASP A 65 5.27 -35.03 7.54
C ASP A 65 5.72 -35.16 9.01
N ARG A 66 6.84 -34.52 9.37
CA ARG A 66 7.37 -34.51 10.75
C ARG A 66 6.68 -33.54 11.69
N HIS A 67 6.11 -32.44 11.18
CA HIS A 67 5.71 -31.30 12.01
C HIS A 67 4.23 -30.86 11.88
N ALA A 68 3.57 -31.22 10.78
CA ALA A 68 2.15 -30.89 10.59
C ALA A 68 1.23 -31.83 11.39
N TYR A 69 1.69 -33.04 11.74
CA TYR A 69 0.87 -34.06 12.38
C TYR A 69 1.34 -34.30 13.83
N GLU A 70 0.54 -33.89 14.82
CA GLU A 70 0.84 -34.14 16.24
C GLU A 70 0.35 -35.51 16.71
N GLY A 71 1.18 -36.23 17.47
CA GLY A 71 0.74 -37.34 18.33
C GLY A 71 0.00 -38.50 17.63
N GLY A 72 0.25 -38.73 16.33
CA GLY A 72 -0.44 -39.76 15.53
C GLY A 72 -1.78 -39.30 14.94
N SER A 73 -2.10 -38.00 15.00
CA SER A 73 -3.26 -37.39 14.32
C SER A 73 -3.15 -37.53 12.80
N SER A 74 -4.23 -37.94 12.15
CA SER A 74 -4.36 -37.91 10.68
C SER A 74 -4.75 -36.52 10.14
N THR A 75 -5.03 -35.56 11.01
CA THR A 75 -5.37 -34.18 10.61
C THR A 75 -4.17 -33.26 10.81
N PRO A 76 -3.75 -32.51 9.78
CA PRO A 76 -2.65 -31.55 9.86
C PRO A 76 -3.04 -30.35 10.74
N ASN A 77 -2.06 -29.73 11.39
CA ASN A 77 -2.20 -28.57 12.25
C ASN A 77 -1.31 -27.42 11.74
N ALA A 78 -1.94 -26.30 11.36
CA ALA A 78 -1.25 -25.14 10.80
C ALA A 78 -0.32 -24.46 11.83
N TRP A 79 -0.72 -24.44 13.11
CA TRP A 79 0.05 -23.81 14.19
C TRP A 79 1.34 -24.55 14.50
N THR A 80 1.31 -25.88 14.51
CA THR A 80 2.49 -26.70 14.84
C THR A 80 3.52 -26.59 13.74
N LEU A 81 3.05 -26.54 12.49
CA LEU A 81 3.88 -26.27 11.32
C LEU A 81 4.51 -24.88 11.39
N ALA A 82 3.72 -23.84 11.65
CA ALA A 82 4.21 -22.46 11.79
C ALA A 82 5.22 -22.33 12.94
N TYR A 83 4.96 -22.99 14.07
CA TYR A 83 5.87 -23.02 15.21
C TYR A 83 7.19 -23.71 14.87
N ALA A 84 7.15 -24.86 14.18
CA ALA A 84 8.35 -25.56 13.73
C ALA A 84 9.18 -24.71 12.74
N VAL A 85 8.53 -23.95 11.87
CA VAL A 85 9.21 -23.03 10.94
C VAL A 85 9.97 -21.93 11.70
N MET A 86 9.41 -21.41 12.80
CA MET A 86 10.04 -20.36 13.60
C MET A 86 11.04 -20.89 14.65
N SER A 87 10.93 -22.16 15.04
CA SER A 87 11.71 -22.73 16.13
C SER A 87 13.21 -22.80 15.80
N PRO A 88 14.10 -22.36 16.73
CA PRO A 88 15.54 -22.49 16.56
C PRO A 88 16.04 -23.95 16.56
N HIS A 89 15.19 -24.90 16.96
CA HIS A 89 15.50 -26.34 16.99
C HIS A 89 14.99 -27.09 15.74
N SER A 90 14.44 -26.36 14.76
CA SER A 90 13.86 -26.94 13.55
C SER A 90 14.33 -26.12 12.34
N LEU A 91 13.46 -25.35 11.67
CA LEU A 91 13.88 -24.60 10.48
C LEU A 91 14.60 -23.29 10.82
N ARG A 92 14.21 -22.61 11.91
CA ARG A 92 14.72 -21.30 12.31
C ARG A 92 14.64 -20.27 11.18
N PHE A 93 13.44 -20.00 10.68
CA PHE A 93 13.26 -18.99 9.64
C PHE A 93 13.55 -17.57 10.18
N GLU A 94 14.40 -16.82 9.47
CA GLU A 94 14.81 -15.46 9.80
C GLU A 94 14.15 -14.45 8.85
N TYR A 95 13.49 -13.44 9.41
CA TYR A 95 12.88 -12.37 8.62
C TYR A 95 13.98 -11.46 8.03
N ASP A 96 13.95 -11.30 6.72
CA ASP A 96 14.85 -10.43 5.96
C ASP A 96 14.04 -9.62 4.95
N PRO A 97 13.82 -8.31 5.17
CA PRO A 97 12.95 -7.49 4.32
C PRO A 97 13.48 -7.32 2.88
N GLN A 98 14.77 -7.60 2.63
CA GLN A 98 15.41 -7.43 1.32
C GLN A 98 15.63 -8.76 0.58
N THR A 99 15.09 -9.88 1.09
CA THR A 99 15.22 -11.18 0.44
C THR A 99 13.86 -11.67 -0.06
N THR A 100 13.66 -11.68 -1.38
CA THR A 100 12.49 -12.27 -2.05
C THR A 100 12.85 -13.61 -2.70
N LEU A 101 12.20 -14.70 -2.26
CA LEU A 101 12.43 -16.06 -2.76
C LEU A 101 11.10 -16.83 -2.93
N PRO A 102 11.03 -17.80 -3.87
CA PRO A 102 9.94 -18.77 -3.88
C PRO A 102 10.07 -19.74 -2.69
N ALA A 103 8.98 -20.45 -2.42
CA ALA A 103 8.81 -21.31 -1.26
C ALA A 103 9.97 -22.30 -1.02
N ASP A 104 10.40 -23.03 -2.04
CA ASP A 104 11.46 -24.05 -1.93
C ASP A 104 12.82 -23.45 -1.54
N ARG A 105 13.18 -22.30 -2.12
CA ARG A 105 14.44 -21.60 -1.85
C ARG A 105 14.39 -20.90 -0.49
N ALA A 106 13.23 -20.37 -0.11
CA ALA A 106 13.00 -19.80 1.21
C ALA A 106 13.21 -20.84 2.30
N PHE A 107 12.63 -22.03 2.13
CA PHE A 107 12.78 -23.16 3.05
C PHE A 107 14.25 -23.57 3.19
N ARG A 108 14.95 -23.79 2.07
CA ARG A 108 16.36 -24.20 2.08
C ARG A 108 17.28 -23.18 2.75
N LYS A 109 17.01 -21.89 2.57
CA LYS A 109 17.82 -20.81 3.18
C LYS A 109 17.38 -20.45 4.59
N GLY A 110 16.17 -20.81 5.00
CA GLY A 110 15.60 -20.41 6.28
C GLY A 110 15.48 -18.89 6.42
N LYS A 111 15.21 -18.15 5.34
CA LYS A 111 15.06 -16.69 5.42
C LYS A 111 14.25 -16.08 4.28
N GLY A 112 13.70 -14.89 4.53
CA GLY A 112 13.02 -14.07 3.52
C GLY A 112 12.08 -13.02 4.09
N ASN A 113 11.50 -12.21 3.20
CA ASN A 113 10.51 -11.19 3.53
C ASN A 113 9.10 -11.79 3.75
N CYS A 114 8.11 -10.92 3.98
CA CYS A 114 6.74 -11.33 4.31
C CYS A 114 6.06 -12.16 3.21
N LEU A 115 6.23 -11.78 1.95
CA LEU A 115 5.70 -12.54 0.81
C LEU A 115 6.37 -13.91 0.70
N THR A 116 7.70 -13.95 0.82
CA THR A 116 8.52 -15.17 0.76
C THR A 116 8.09 -16.16 1.82
N PHE A 117 7.96 -15.68 3.06
CA PHE A 117 7.46 -16.48 4.18
C PHE A 117 6.04 -16.95 3.94
N SER A 118 5.14 -16.07 3.49
CA SER A 118 3.74 -16.41 3.22
C SER A 118 3.62 -17.47 2.13
N ALA A 119 4.38 -17.35 1.03
CA ALA A 119 4.41 -18.32 -0.04
C ALA A 119 4.89 -19.69 0.45
N MET A 120 5.96 -19.72 1.26
CA MET A 120 6.45 -20.95 1.89
C MET A 120 5.39 -21.60 2.79
N MET A 121 4.76 -20.82 3.67
CA MET A 121 3.73 -21.32 4.58
C MET A 121 2.49 -21.82 3.84
N ILE A 122 2.05 -21.12 2.80
CA ILE A 122 0.90 -21.52 1.96
C ILE A 122 1.23 -22.79 1.19
N ALA A 123 2.41 -22.89 0.58
CA ALA A 123 2.85 -24.09 -0.13
C ALA A 123 2.86 -25.31 0.80
N MET A 124 3.43 -25.17 1.99
CA MET A 124 3.48 -26.25 2.98
C MET A 124 2.10 -26.61 3.53
N ALA A 125 1.24 -25.62 3.79
CA ALA A 125 -0.12 -25.87 4.27
C ALA A 125 -0.97 -26.59 3.21
N ARG A 126 -0.90 -26.16 1.95
CA ARG A 126 -1.62 -26.80 0.85
C ARG A 126 -1.12 -28.21 0.57
N GLU A 127 0.19 -28.44 0.64
CA GLU A 127 0.78 -29.78 0.55
C GLU A 127 0.29 -30.70 1.68
N ALA A 128 0.12 -30.16 2.90
CA ALA A 128 -0.46 -30.89 4.02
C ALA A 128 -1.98 -31.12 3.88
N GLY A 129 -2.65 -30.59 2.84
CA GLY A 129 -4.08 -30.71 2.60
C GLY A 129 -4.93 -29.65 3.31
N LEU A 130 -4.34 -28.56 3.78
CA LEU A 130 -5.06 -27.42 4.36
C LEU A 130 -5.45 -26.40 3.29
N GLU A 131 -6.59 -25.73 3.47
CA GLU A 131 -6.94 -24.59 2.65
C GLU A 131 -6.14 -23.35 3.11
N ALA A 132 -5.27 -22.84 2.24
CA ALA A 132 -4.46 -21.67 2.55
C ALA A 132 -4.47 -20.64 1.41
N ASN A 133 -4.51 -19.37 1.75
CA ASN A 133 -4.67 -18.26 0.83
C ASN A 133 -3.75 -17.10 1.18
N PHE A 134 -3.28 -16.38 0.15
CA PHE A 134 -2.63 -15.08 0.35
C PHE A 134 -3.67 -14.05 0.80
N GLN A 135 -3.26 -13.18 1.72
CA GLN A 135 -4.06 -12.05 2.17
C GLN A 135 -3.22 -10.78 2.07
N GLU A 136 -3.68 -9.83 1.27
CA GLU A 136 -3.16 -8.46 1.31
C GLU A 136 -3.63 -7.81 2.61
N VAL A 137 -2.71 -7.14 3.29
CA VAL A 137 -3.04 -6.20 4.35
C VAL A 137 -2.85 -4.80 3.79
N GLU A 138 -3.92 -4.01 3.76
CA GLU A 138 -3.87 -2.60 3.40
C GLU A 138 -3.18 -1.84 4.55
N ILE A 139 -1.86 -1.93 4.57
CA ILE A 139 -1.04 -1.02 5.34
C ILE A 139 -0.95 0.30 4.58
N GLN A 140 -1.02 1.43 5.30
CA GLN A 140 -0.58 2.69 4.69
C GLN A 140 0.83 2.43 4.15
N PRO A 141 1.11 2.72 2.86
CA PRO A 141 2.40 2.36 2.26
C PRO A 141 3.52 2.87 3.15
N GLU A 142 4.32 1.94 3.69
CA GLU A 142 5.63 2.31 4.21
C GLU A 142 6.44 2.67 2.98
N TRP A 143 6.53 3.97 2.72
CA TRP A 143 7.30 4.50 1.61
C TRP A 143 8.74 4.03 1.79
N THR A 144 9.16 3.05 1.00
CA THR A 144 10.58 2.71 0.94
C THR A 144 11.24 3.78 0.10
N ASN A 145 12.07 4.59 0.75
CA ASN A 145 12.83 5.64 0.07
C ASN A 145 14.11 5.00 -0.47
N VAL A 146 14.07 4.51 -1.71
CA VAL A 146 15.18 3.84 -2.39
C VAL A 146 15.87 4.84 -3.31
N ASN A 147 17.00 5.42 -2.87
CA ASN A 147 17.74 6.44 -3.61
C ASN A 147 16.87 7.65 -4.00
N ASP A 148 16.25 8.31 -3.00
CA ASP A 148 15.30 9.42 -3.18
C ASP A 148 14.09 9.08 -4.06
N THR A 149 13.60 7.84 -3.96
CA THR A 149 12.47 7.40 -4.76
C THR A 149 11.54 6.51 -3.98
N MET A 150 10.28 6.80 -4.21
CA MET A 150 9.17 6.30 -3.47
C MET A 150 8.53 5.16 -4.26
N LEU A 151 8.74 3.94 -3.79
CA LEU A 151 8.17 2.73 -4.37
C LEU A 151 7.01 2.22 -3.51
N VAL A 152 6.10 1.50 -4.15
CA VAL A 152 5.04 0.78 -3.46
C VAL A 152 5.33 -0.71 -3.45
N SER A 153 5.37 -1.28 -2.25
CA SER A 153 5.28 -2.72 -2.01
C SER A 153 4.12 -3.00 -1.06
N LYS A 154 3.49 -4.16 -1.23
CA LYS A 154 2.31 -4.58 -0.45
C LYS A 154 2.76 -5.54 0.66
N HIS A 155 2.13 -5.43 1.83
CA HIS A 155 2.28 -6.44 2.88
C HIS A 155 1.34 -7.61 2.63
N VAL A 156 1.88 -8.81 2.71
CA VAL A 156 1.17 -10.05 2.41
C VAL A 156 1.33 -11.03 3.55
N ASN A 157 0.21 -11.57 3.99
CA ASN A 157 0.10 -12.59 5.02
C ASN A 157 -0.34 -13.94 4.42
N ALA A 158 -0.03 -15.03 5.14
CA ALA A 158 -0.63 -16.32 4.90
C ALA A 158 -1.87 -16.49 5.79
N THR A 159 -2.98 -16.88 5.19
CA THR A 159 -4.19 -17.29 5.92
C THR A 159 -4.41 -18.77 5.70
N VAL A 160 -4.71 -19.50 6.78
CA VAL A 160 -5.00 -20.94 6.74
C VAL A 160 -6.34 -21.20 7.40
N HIS A 161 -7.24 -21.86 6.68
CA HIS A 161 -8.52 -22.28 7.20
C HIS A 161 -8.43 -23.73 7.69
N GLN A 162 -8.82 -23.94 8.94
CA GLN A 162 -8.87 -25.26 9.56
C GLN A 162 -10.17 -25.40 10.35
N LYS A 163 -11.06 -26.29 9.89
CA LYS A 163 -12.43 -26.46 10.44
C LYS A 163 -13.21 -25.14 10.39
N PHE A 164 -13.54 -24.56 11.55
CA PHE A 164 -14.31 -23.31 11.69
C PHE A 164 -13.42 -22.10 12.04
N LEU A 165 -12.09 -22.26 12.02
CA LEU A 165 -11.13 -21.23 12.43
C LEU A 165 -10.27 -20.83 11.23
N GLU A 166 -10.08 -19.52 11.07
CA GLU A 166 -9.10 -18.93 10.16
C GLU A 166 -7.91 -18.43 11.00
N TYR A 167 -6.70 -18.78 10.58
CA TYR A 167 -5.47 -18.34 11.22
C TYR A 167 -4.66 -17.47 10.26
N THR A 168 -4.30 -16.26 10.70
CA THR A 168 -3.35 -15.39 10.00
C THR A 168 -1.95 -15.62 10.56
N ILE A 169 -1.02 -15.99 9.70
CA ILE A 169 0.39 -16.20 10.04
C ILE A 169 1.18 -15.02 9.45
N ASP A 170 1.68 -14.14 10.32
CA ASP A 170 2.47 -12.95 9.96
C ASP A 170 3.85 -13.02 10.62
N VAL A 171 4.89 -12.93 9.80
CA VAL A 171 6.30 -12.98 10.23
C VAL A 171 6.89 -11.61 10.55
N SER A 172 6.24 -10.51 10.13
CA SER A 172 6.77 -9.15 10.23
C SER A 172 6.84 -8.60 11.66
N ARG A 173 6.38 -9.36 12.67
CA ARG A 173 6.23 -8.93 14.09
C ARG A 173 5.43 -7.63 14.28
N ARG A 174 4.76 -7.14 13.22
CA ARG A 174 3.85 -6.00 13.31
C ARG A 174 2.71 -6.38 14.25
N LYS A 175 2.38 -5.50 15.21
CA LYS A 175 1.13 -5.65 15.96
C LYS A 175 0.00 -5.45 14.95
N ASN A 176 -0.64 -6.53 14.50
CA ASN A 176 -1.86 -6.46 13.71
C ASN A 176 -2.83 -5.55 14.45
N ARG A 177 -3.22 -4.44 13.81
CA ARG A 177 -4.18 -3.53 14.41
C ARG A 177 -5.56 -4.10 14.11
N THR A 178 -6.48 -4.04 15.06
CA THR A 178 -7.85 -4.55 14.89
C THR A 178 -8.64 -3.86 13.77
N ASP A 179 -8.11 -2.77 13.20
CA ASP A 179 -8.67 -1.95 12.13
C ASP A 179 -7.93 -2.08 10.78
N ASP A 180 -6.92 -2.94 10.66
CA ASP A 180 -6.24 -3.18 9.37
C ASP A 180 -7.26 -3.76 8.36
N ARG A 181 -7.41 -3.12 7.19
CA ARG A 181 -8.26 -3.65 6.12
C ARG A 181 -7.50 -4.77 5.40
N THR A 182 -8.17 -5.89 5.17
CA THR A 182 -7.56 -7.05 4.52
C THR A 182 -8.39 -7.51 3.33
N ARG A 183 -7.71 -8.16 2.37
CA ARG A 183 -8.33 -8.71 1.17
C ARG A 183 -7.64 -10.02 0.80
N LYS A 184 -8.42 -11.01 0.36
CA LYS A 184 -7.86 -12.24 -0.25
C LYS A 184 -7.17 -11.89 -1.57
N MET A 185 -5.92 -12.32 -1.72
CA MET A 185 -5.08 -12.16 -2.90
C MET A 185 -5.02 -13.49 -3.67
N SER A 186 -5.05 -13.41 -5.00
CA SER A 186 -4.90 -14.61 -5.84
C SER A 186 -3.44 -15.05 -5.95
N ASP A 187 -3.18 -16.31 -6.31
CA ASP A 187 -1.80 -16.79 -6.49
C ASP A 187 -1.08 -16.06 -7.63
N THR A 188 -1.80 -15.71 -8.71
CA THR A 188 -1.25 -14.92 -9.83
C THR A 188 -0.87 -13.51 -9.38
N GLU A 189 -1.71 -12.88 -8.55
CA GLU A 189 -1.41 -11.58 -7.98
C GLU A 189 -0.24 -11.64 -6.99
N ALA A 190 -0.14 -12.70 -6.18
CA ALA A 190 1.01 -12.92 -5.31
C ALA A 190 2.31 -13.12 -6.11
N LEU A 191 2.25 -13.80 -7.27
CA LEU A 191 3.37 -13.91 -8.19
C LEU A 191 3.74 -12.56 -8.84
N ALA A 192 2.75 -11.72 -9.16
CA ALA A 192 3.02 -10.36 -9.61
C ALA A 192 3.67 -9.52 -8.49
N GLN A 193 3.21 -9.65 -7.24
CA GLN A 193 3.85 -9.02 -6.09
C GLN A 193 5.29 -9.53 -5.86
N PHE A 194 5.55 -10.81 -6.13
CA PHE A 194 6.88 -11.40 -6.07
C PHE A 194 7.83 -10.70 -7.04
N TYR A 195 7.44 -10.55 -8.30
CA TYR A 195 8.23 -9.79 -9.27
C TYR A 195 8.32 -8.30 -8.91
N ASN A 196 7.28 -7.69 -8.35
CA ASN A 196 7.35 -6.32 -7.84
C ASN A 196 8.41 -6.16 -6.73
N ASN A 197 8.50 -7.12 -5.79
CA ASN A 197 9.51 -7.06 -4.74
C ASN A 197 10.93 -7.24 -5.31
N LEU A 198 11.14 -8.14 -6.27
CA LEU A 198 12.42 -8.26 -6.99
C LEU A 198 12.78 -6.98 -7.75
N GLY A 199 11.80 -6.30 -8.32
CA GLY A 199 11.99 -4.99 -8.95
C GLY A 199 12.44 -3.91 -7.96
N ALA A 200 11.87 -3.90 -6.76
CA ALA A 200 12.31 -3.00 -5.69
C ALA A 200 13.73 -3.32 -5.20
N GLU A 201 14.08 -4.61 -5.06
CA GLU A 201 15.44 -5.05 -4.73
C GLU A 201 16.46 -4.60 -5.79
N ALA A 202 16.13 -4.79 -7.07
CA ALA A 202 16.99 -4.33 -8.18
C ALA A 202 17.20 -2.80 -8.18
N LEU A 203 16.21 -2.01 -7.74
CA LEU A 203 16.37 -0.55 -7.58
C LEU A 203 17.28 -0.18 -6.42
N ILE A 204 17.27 -0.96 -5.33
CA ILE A 204 18.23 -0.77 -4.22
C ILE A 204 19.65 -1.00 -4.73
N GLU A 205 19.83 -1.97 -5.63
CA GLU A 205 21.10 -2.24 -6.33
C GLU A 205 21.39 -1.25 -7.47
N ALA A 206 20.57 -0.20 -7.62
CA ALA A 206 20.66 0.83 -8.67
C ALA A 206 20.57 0.28 -10.12
N ASN A 207 19.98 -0.90 -10.31
CA ASN A 207 19.77 -1.51 -11.61
C ASN A 207 18.36 -1.22 -12.14
N ASN A 208 18.19 -0.03 -12.74
CA ASN A 208 16.91 0.43 -13.28
C ASN A 208 16.37 -0.48 -14.41
N ALA A 209 17.25 -1.03 -15.25
CA ALA A 209 16.86 -1.87 -16.38
C ALA A 209 16.27 -3.21 -15.91
N LEU A 210 16.93 -3.84 -14.94
CA LEU A 210 16.45 -5.08 -14.34
C LEU A 210 15.16 -4.85 -13.54
N ALA A 211 15.09 -3.76 -12.77
CA ALA A 211 13.90 -3.39 -12.03
C ALA A 211 12.68 -3.21 -12.94
N TYR A 212 12.86 -2.51 -14.06
CA TYR A 212 11.81 -2.34 -15.07
C TYR A 212 11.36 -3.68 -15.65
N ALA A 213 12.29 -4.57 -15.98
CA ALA A 213 11.95 -5.89 -16.51
C ALA A 213 11.12 -6.71 -15.51
N TYR A 214 11.43 -6.64 -14.21
CA TYR A 214 10.62 -7.26 -13.16
C TYR A 214 9.22 -6.63 -13.04
N PHE A 215 9.10 -5.30 -13.03
CA PHE A 215 7.79 -4.65 -12.99
C PHE A 215 6.95 -4.95 -14.24
N ARG A 216 7.58 -5.00 -15.42
CA ARG A 216 6.92 -5.40 -16.66
C ARG A 216 6.40 -6.83 -16.56
N LYS A 217 7.22 -7.77 -16.09
CA LYS A 217 6.81 -9.17 -15.85
C LYS A 217 5.62 -9.26 -14.90
N ALA A 218 5.60 -8.43 -13.87
CA ALA A 218 4.47 -8.37 -12.95
C ALA A 218 3.17 -7.88 -13.63
N LEU A 219 3.25 -6.86 -14.50
CA LEU A 219 2.09 -6.40 -15.28
C LEU A 219 1.68 -7.38 -16.39
N GLU A 220 2.60 -8.18 -16.92
CA GLU A 220 2.26 -9.28 -17.84
C GLU A 220 1.37 -10.34 -17.15
N LEU A 221 1.50 -10.52 -15.83
CA LEU A 221 0.64 -11.40 -15.03
C LEU A 221 -0.70 -10.74 -14.69
N ASP A 222 -0.68 -9.48 -14.26
CA ASP A 222 -1.90 -8.72 -14.00
C ASP A 222 -1.70 -7.21 -14.27
N ARG A 223 -2.32 -6.74 -15.36
CA ARG A 223 -2.27 -5.33 -15.78
C ARG A 223 -3.10 -4.41 -14.88
N ARG A 224 -3.90 -4.93 -13.94
CA ARG A 224 -4.81 -4.13 -13.10
C ARG A 224 -4.18 -3.68 -11.78
N LEU A 225 -2.89 -3.96 -11.57
CA LEU A 225 -2.16 -3.59 -10.37
C LEU A 225 -1.62 -2.16 -10.47
N ASP A 226 -2.38 -1.19 -9.93
CA ASP A 226 -2.11 0.25 -9.96
C ASP A 226 -0.71 0.64 -9.43
N TYR A 227 -0.26 -0.04 -8.39
CA TYR A 227 0.99 0.25 -7.72
C TYR A 227 2.21 -0.14 -8.58
N ILE A 228 2.07 -1.14 -9.45
CA ILE A 228 3.14 -1.56 -10.36
C ILE A 228 3.26 -0.58 -11.53
N TRP A 229 2.14 -0.10 -12.08
CA TRP A 229 2.14 1.01 -13.04
C TRP A 229 2.87 2.24 -12.49
N SER A 230 2.69 2.50 -11.20
CA SER A 230 3.32 3.63 -10.53
C SER A 230 4.83 3.43 -10.35
N ASN A 231 5.27 2.21 -10.02
CA ASN A 231 6.68 1.85 -9.97
C ASN A 231 7.36 1.93 -11.35
N ILE A 232 6.66 1.55 -12.44
CA ILE A 232 7.14 1.76 -13.82
C ILE A 232 7.28 3.25 -14.14
N GLY A 233 6.26 4.07 -13.81
CA GLY A 233 6.32 5.52 -14.05
C GLY A 233 7.52 6.18 -13.37
N VAL A 234 7.87 5.71 -12.17
CA VAL A 234 9.05 6.15 -11.43
C VAL A 234 10.35 5.88 -12.20
N ILE A 235 10.51 4.67 -12.74
CA ILE A 235 11.70 4.33 -13.54
C ILE A 235 11.74 5.15 -14.83
N LEU A 236 10.61 5.26 -15.53
CA LEU A 236 10.53 6.02 -16.79
C LEU A 236 10.91 7.49 -16.58
N ARG A 237 10.40 8.12 -15.52
CA ARG A 237 10.78 9.51 -15.17
C ARG A 237 12.27 9.63 -14.90
N ARG A 238 12.87 8.70 -14.14
CA ARG A 238 14.32 8.67 -13.88
C ARG A 238 15.15 8.49 -15.15
N ASN A 239 14.61 7.80 -16.15
CA ASN A 239 15.24 7.63 -17.47
C ASN A 239 14.99 8.80 -18.43
N GLY A 240 14.35 9.89 -17.97
CA GLY A 240 14.00 11.05 -18.79
C GLY A 240 12.80 10.86 -19.72
N GLN A 241 12.06 9.75 -19.58
CA GLN A 241 10.86 9.43 -20.36
C GLN A 241 9.61 9.98 -19.66
N THR A 242 9.50 11.30 -19.57
CA THR A 242 8.44 11.98 -18.81
C THR A 242 7.04 11.69 -19.36
N ASP A 243 6.85 11.70 -20.68
CA ASP A 243 5.54 11.43 -21.29
C ASP A 243 5.04 10.01 -21.00
N GLU A 244 5.92 9.01 -21.10
CA GLU A 244 5.62 7.63 -20.76
C GLU A 244 5.37 7.45 -19.26
N ALA A 245 6.10 8.18 -18.41
CA ALA A 245 5.84 8.20 -16.98
C ALA A 245 4.45 8.77 -16.67
N VAL A 246 4.05 9.87 -17.32
CA VAL A 246 2.71 10.47 -17.19
C VAL A 246 1.63 9.47 -17.59
N LEU A 247 1.82 8.73 -18.69
CA LEU A 247 0.91 7.67 -19.11
C LEU A 247 0.78 6.57 -18.04
N ALA A 248 1.90 6.10 -17.51
CA ALA A 248 1.91 5.07 -16.47
C ALA A 248 1.21 5.53 -15.18
N TYR A 249 1.49 6.76 -14.72
CA TYR A 249 0.82 7.31 -13.54
C TYR A 249 -0.67 7.56 -13.76
N ARG A 250 -1.09 8.04 -14.94
CA ARG A 250 -2.51 8.19 -15.27
C ARG A 250 -3.22 6.84 -15.29
N THR A 251 -2.56 5.80 -15.79
CA THR A 251 -3.08 4.43 -15.78
C THR A 251 -3.25 3.92 -14.34
N ALA A 252 -2.27 4.17 -13.48
CA ALA A 252 -2.40 3.86 -12.05
C ALA A 252 -3.60 4.59 -11.40
N LEU A 253 -3.79 5.88 -11.69
CA LEU A 253 -4.93 6.66 -11.17
C LEU A 253 -6.28 6.29 -11.79
N GLN A 254 -6.29 5.69 -12.98
CA GLN A 254 -7.49 5.13 -13.58
C GLN A 254 -7.91 3.84 -12.85
N LEU A 255 -6.94 3.04 -12.41
CA LEU A 255 -7.16 1.80 -11.67
C LEU A 255 -7.49 2.06 -10.20
N GLU A 256 -6.75 2.97 -9.55
CA GLU A 256 -7.02 3.43 -8.20
C GLU A 256 -6.86 4.97 -8.08
N PRO A 257 -7.97 5.73 -8.03
CA PRO A 257 -7.93 7.19 -7.97
C PRO A 257 -7.14 7.79 -6.81
N ASP A 258 -7.01 7.11 -5.68
CA ASP A 258 -6.25 7.62 -4.53
C ASP A 258 -4.81 7.07 -4.46
N GLN A 259 -4.29 6.47 -5.55
CA GLN A 259 -2.93 5.90 -5.56
C GLN A 259 -1.87 6.99 -5.31
N ALA A 260 -1.26 6.91 -4.13
CA ALA A 260 -0.43 7.92 -3.52
C ALA A 260 0.85 8.25 -4.33
N VAL A 261 1.59 7.24 -4.83
CA VAL A 261 2.81 7.48 -5.64
C VAL A 261 2.46 8.20 -6.94
N ALA A 262 1.42 7.76 -7.64
CA ALA A 262 1.02 8.33 -8.92
C ALA A 262 0.49 9.76 -8.75
N LEU A 263 -0.33 10.01 -7.72
CA LEU A 263 -0.80 11.35 -7.39
C LEU A 263 0.36 12.32 -7.13
N ASN A 264 1.30 11.94 -6.26
CA ASN A 264 2.43 12.79 -5.90
C ASN A 264 3.36 13.04 -7.09
N ASN A 265 3.71 12.00 -7.87
CA ASN A 265 4.62 12.17 -9.00
C ASN A 265 3.99 12.99 -10.14
N LEU A 266 2.71 12.81 -10.45
CA LEU A 266 2.03 13.64 -11.45
C LEU A 266 1.91 15.09 -10.99
N TYR A 267 1.60 15.33 -9.71
CA TYR A 267 1.58 16.68 -9.16
C TYR A 267 2.95 17.36 -9.27
N VAL A 268 4.04 16.65 -8.97
CA VAL A 268 5.41 17.15 -9.12
C VAL A 268 5.71 17.46 -10.59
N ILE A 269 5.41 16.55 -11.52
CA ILE A 269 5.61 16.77 -12.95
C ILE A 269 4.87 18.03 -13.42
N PHE A 270 3.57 18.16 -13.14
CA PHE A 270 2.82 19.36 -13.56
C PHE A 270 3.32 20.65 -12.92
N SER A 271 3.80 20.58 -11.67
CA SER A 271 4.39 21.74 -11.00
C SER A 271 5.72 22.16 -11.64
N GLU A 272 6.57 21.19 -12.01
CA GLU A 272 7.86 21.41 -12.67
C GLU A 272 7.68 21.89 -14.12
N ASP A 273 6.69 21.36 -14.84
CA ASP A 273 6.34 21.74 -16.22
C ASP A 273 5.64 23.11 -16.31
N GLY A 274 5.25 23.68 -15.17
CA GLY A 274 4.54 24.97 -15.09
C GLY A 274 3.05 24.90 -15.44
N ASP A 275 2.48 23.70 -15.59
CA ASP A 275 1.04 23.49 -15.72
C ASP A 275 0.36 23.62 -14.34
N LEU A 276 0.30 24.87 -13.88
CA LEU A 276 -0.24 25.21 -12.57
C LEU A 276 -1.74 24.88 -12.45
N GLU A 277 -2.48 24.84 -13.58
CA GLU A 277 -3.88 24.46 -13.59
C GLU A 277 -4.04 22.96 -13.29
N ALA A 278 -3.29 22.09 -13.97
CA ALA A 278 -3.30 20.66 -13.70
C ALA A 278 -2.80 20.34 -12.29
N ALA A 279 -1.72 21.00 -11.84
CA ALA A 279 -1.20 20.83 -10.48
C ALA A 279 -2.24 21.23 -9.41
N ALA A 280 -2.88 22.40 -9.57
CA ALA A 280 -3.93 22.87 -8.65
C ALA A 280 -5.16 21.94 -8.63
N ALA A 281 -5.53 21.35 -9.76
CA ALA A 281 -6.62 20.38 -9.82
C ALA A 281 -6.31 19.08 -9.05
N MET A 282 -5.03 18.68 -8.97
CA MET A 282 -4.59 17.49 -8.24
C MET A 282 -4.36 17.73 -6.74
N GLN A 283 -4.01 18.96 -6.37
CA GLN A 283 -3.60 19.30 -5.01
C GLN A 283 -4.56 18.83 -3.89
N PRO A 284 -5.90 18.97 -4.00
CA PRO A 284 -6.80 18.49 -2.95
C PRO A 284 -6.73 16.97 -2.72
N ARG A 285 -6.46 16.19 -3.76
CA ARG A 285 -6.31 14.73 -3.67
C ARG A 285 -4.95 14.35 -3.07
N VAL A 286 -3.89 15.05 -3.49
CA VAL A 286 -2.55 14.93 -2.91
C VAL A 286 -2.58 15.20 -1.40
N GLU A 287 -3.14 16.34 -0.99
CA GLU A 287 -3.24 16.70 0.43
C GLU A 287 -4.11 15.71 1.22
N ARG A 288 -5.24 15.27 0.65
CA ARG A 288 -6.09 14.25 1.28
C ARG A 288 -5.33 12.95 1.50
N ASN A 289 -4.58 12.51 0.50
CA ASN A 289 -3.78 11.29 0.58
C ASN A 289 -2.65 11.43 1.63
N GLN A 290 -1.88 12.52 1.58
CA GLN A 290 -0.80 12.79 2.54
C GLN A 290 -1.33 12.85 3.98
N ARG A 291 -2.53 13.42 4.20
CA ARG A 291 -3.19 13.46 5.51
C ARG A 291 -3.63 12.08 6.04
N LYS A 292 -3.55 10.99 5.25
CA LYS A 292 -3.72 9.61 5.74
C LYS A 292 -2.45 9.10 6.44
N ASN A 293 -1.28 9.71 6.20
CA ASN A 293 -0.03 9.38 6.87
C ASN A 293 0.08 10.16 8.21
N PRO A 294 0.17 9.48 9.37
CA PRO A 294 0.27 10.17 10.65
C PRO A 294 1.53 11.02 10.81
N TRP A 295 2.63 10.66 10.15
CA TRP A 295 3.87 11.45 10.14
C TRP A 295 3.73 12.77 9.39
N TYR A 296 2.98 12.78 8.29
CA TYR A 296 2.66 14.03 7.61
C TYR A 296 1.75 14.91 8.46
N VAL A 297 0.79 14.32 9.19
CA VAL A 297 -0.06 15.07 10.13
C VAL A 297 0.77 15.64 11.29
N GLN A 298 1.79 14.92 11.79
CA GLN A 298 2.75 15.44 12.76
C GLN A 298 3.56 16.60 12.17
N PHE A 299 4.12 16.45 10.96
CA PHE A 299 4.86 17.51 10.29
C PHE A 299 4.03 18.79 10.16
N LEU A 300 2.75 18.68 9.77
CA LEU A 300 1.85 19.84 9.74
C LEU A 300 1.65 20.46 11.13
N ALA A 301 1.62 19.67 12.19
CA ALA A 301 1.54 20.19 13.56
C ALA A 301 2.81 20.95 13.94
N GLU A 302 3.99 20.46 13.54
CA GLU A 302 5.28 21.12 13.79
C GLU A 302 5.42 22.41 13.00
N SER A 303 5.08 22.42 11.71
CA SER A 303 4.99 23.65 10.92
C SER A 303 4.00 24.66 11.54
N ALA A 304 2.86 24.21 12.05
CA ALA A 304 1.93 25.08 12.76
C ALA A 304 2.49 25.62 14.09
N ILE A 305 3.40 24.91 14.78
CA ILE A 305 4.14 25.45 15.93
C ILE A 305 5.08 26.56 15.48
N GLU A 306 5.86 26.33 14.41
CA GLU A 306 6.82 27.29 13.86
C GLU A 306 6.12 28.58 13.40
N ASP A 307 4.97 28.44 12.74
CA ASP A 307 4.14 29.56 12.29
C ASP A 307 3.31 30.20 13.42
N GLN A 308 3.49 29.77 14.67
CA GLN A 308 2.77 30.24 15.85
C GLN A 308 1.24 30.02 15.81
N ARG A 309 0.78 29.11 14.96
CA ARG A 309 -0.62 28.68 14.83
C ARG A 309 -0.95 27.60 15.87
N TYR A 310 -0.76 27.92 17.16
CA TYR A 310 -0.74 26.92 18.24
C TYR A 310 -2.07 26.15 18.43
N ARG A 311 -3.21 26.80 18.22
CA ARG A 311 -4.53 26.11 18.30
C ARG A 311 -4.66 25.03 17.23
N GLU A 312 -4.15 25.30 16.03
CA GLU A 312 -4.14 24.34 14.93
C GLU A 312 -3.15 23.20 15.20
N ALA A 313 -1.94 23.54 15.67
CA ALA A 313 -0.93 22.57 16.07
C ALA A 313 -1.47 21.54 17.08
N VAL A 314 -2.20 21.99 18.11
CA VAL A 314 -2.87 21.10 19.07
C VAL A 314 -3.88 20.17 18.39
N SER A 315 -4.68 20.68 17.45
CA SER A 315 -5.68 19.88 16.73
C SER A 315 -5.02 18.79 15.86
N LEU A 316 -3.96 19.16 15.13
CA LEU A 316 -3.18 18.27 14.28
C LEU A 316 -2.43 17.22 15.12
N ALA A 317 -1.75 17.61 16.18
CA ALA A 317 -1.04 16.69 17.06
C ALA A 317 -1.99 15.69 17.75
N LYS A 318 -3.17 16.14 18.22
CA LYS A 318 -4.22 15.23 18.74
C LYS A 318 -4.67 14.23 17.68
N ARG A 319 -4.72 14.64 16.41
CA ARG A 319 -5.09 13.75 15.30
C ARG A 319 -4.00 12.71 15.04
N ALA A 320 -2.72 13.10 15.01
CA ALA A 320 -1.61 12.16 14.87
C ALA A 320 -1.64 11.09 15.99
N VAL A 321 -1.84 11.50 17.25
CA VAL A 321 -2.00 10.56 18.39
C VAL A 321 -3.21 9.63 18.24
N ARG A 322 -4.30 10.07 17.61
CA ARG A 322 -5.44 9.17 17.33
C ARG A 322 -5.12 8.13 16.26
N MET A 323 -4.27 8.48 15.30
CA MET A 323 -3.86 7.61 14.20
C MET A 323 -2.84 6.57 14.66
N ASP A 324 -1.93 6.92 15.57
CA ASP A 324 -1.09 5.97 16.31
C ASP A 324 -0.96 6.40 17.77
N ARG A 325 -1.46 5.55 18.68
CA ARG A 325 -1.51 5.85 20.12
C ARG A 325 -0.24 5.44 20.85
N ASP A 326 0.60 4.62 20.24
CA ASP A 326 1.81 4.07 20.85
C ASP A 326 3.08 4.77 20.36
N GLU A 327 3.01 5.53 19.26
CA GLU A 327 4.12 6.36 18.77
C GLU A 327 4.39 7.56 19.70
N TYR A 328 5.51 7.48 20.43
CA TYR A 328 5.86 8.46 21.46
C TYR A 328 6.08 9.87 20.90
N ARG A 329 6.58 10.00 19.66
CA ARG A 329 6.85 11.31 19.05
C ARG A 329 5.57 12.11 18.82
N PHE A 330 4.45 11.45 18.52
CA PHE A 330 3.16 12.12 18.37
C PHE A 330 2.66 12.72 19.69
N HIS A 331 2.87 12.00 20.80
CA HIS A 331 2.58 12.53 22.14
C HIS A 331 3.50 13.69 22.52
N TYR A 332 4.76 13.63 22.11
CA TYR A 332 5.71 14.72 22.34
C TYR A 332 5.36 15.99 21.54
N THR A 333 5.01 15.87 20.26
CA THR A 333 4.53 17.00 19.45
C THR A 333 3.23 17.58 20.02
N LEU A 334 2.35 16.74 20.58
CA LEU A 334 1.15 17.20 21.29
C LEU A 334 1.52 17.98 22.56
N ALA A 335 2.48 17.49 23.35
CA ALA A 335 2.98 18.18 24.54
C ALA A 335 3.51 19.58 24.18
N ARG A 336 4.38 19.67 23.17
CA ARG A 336 4.92 20.96 22.68
C ARG A 336 3.81 21.89 22.19
N SER A 337 2.88 21.38 21.39
CA SER A 337 1.75 22.15 20.87
C SER A 337 0.88 22.73 22.00
N GLN A 338 0.62 21.92 23.04
CA GLN A 338 -0.16 22.34 24.22
C GLN A 338 0.59 23.39 25.04
N HIS A 339 1.89 23.23 25.23
CA HIS A 339 2.75 24.18 25.94
C HIS A 339 2.74 25.55 25.26
N PHE A 340 3.03 25.60 23.95
CA PHE A 340 2.99 26.87 23.20
C PHE A 340 1.58 27.48 23.13
N ALA A 341 0.53 26.67 23.22
CA ALA A 341 -0.85 27.15 23.34
C ALA A 341 -1.24 27.61 24.76
N GLY A 342 -0.31 27.61 25.73
CA GLY A 342 -0.52 28.02 27.13
C GLY A 342 -1.24 26.99 28.01
N ASN A 343 -1.26 25.72 27.60
CA ASN A 343 -1.94 24.63 28.30
C ASN A 343 -0.96 23.70 29.03
N ASP A 344 -0.13 24.26 29.91
CA ASP A 344 1.03 23.56 30.51
C ASP A 344 0.67 22.27 31.26
N ARG A 345 -0.48 22.25 31.96
CA ARG A 345 -0.95 21.01 32.62
C ARG A 345 -1.12 19.87 31.63
N LEU A 346 -1.80 20.11 30.52
CA LEU A 346 -2.01 19.10 29.48
C LEU A 346 -0.69 18.74 28.78
N ALA A 347 0.19 19.73 28.60
CA ALA A 347 1.50 19.51 28.01
C ALA A 347 2.33 18.51 28.83
N LEU A 348 2.34 18.66 30.15
CA LEU A 348 3.04 17.74 31.06
C LEU A 348 2.45 16.32 31.02
N GLU A 349 1.12 16.18 30.98
CA GLU A 349 0.44 14.87 30.84
C GLU A 349 0.85 14.17 29.53
N SER A 350 0.85 14.90 28.41
CA SER A 350 1.27 14.37 27.11
C SER A 350 2.77 14.04 27.08
N LEU A 351 3.61 14.85 27.75
CA LEU A 351 5.04 14.60 27.85
C LEU A 351 5.35 13.34 28.67
N GLU A 352 4.64 13.12 29.78
CA GLU A 352 4.76 11.90 30.58
C GLU A 352 4.36 10.68 29.75
N ARG A 353 3.27 10.78 28.97
CA ARG A 353 2.86 9.71 28.06
C ARG A 353 3.92 9.41 27.01
N ALA A 354 4.52 10.44 26.40
CA ALA A 354 5.62 10.27 25.46
C ALA A 354 6.82 9.53 26.11
N ARG A 355 7.25 9.96 27.30
CA ARG A 355 8.35 9.31 28.03
C ARG A 355 8.04 7.86 28.41
N LYS A 356 6.78 7.52 28.70
CA LYS A 356 6.39 6.13 28.99
C LYS A 356 6.48 5.21 27.76
N LEU A 357 6.24 5.76 26.57
CA LEU A 357 6.22 5.02 25.31
C LEU A 357 7.59 4.97 24.61
N ALA A 358 8.49 5.90 24.91
CA ALA A 358 9.80 5.95 24.27
C ALA A 358 10.64 4.68 24.56
N PRO A 359 11.22 4.04 23.52
CA PRO A 359 11.78 2.70 23.64
C PRO A 359 13.15 2.64 24.32
N THR A 360 13.91 3.75 24.33
CA THR A 360 15.23 3.81 24.97
C THR A 360 15.26 4.83 26.12
N SER A 361 16.25 4.73 27.02
CA SER A 361 16.50 5.79 28.01
C SER A 361 16.91 7.10 27.35
N GLY A 362 17.80 7.06 26.35
CA GLY A 362 18.25 8.26 25.64
C GLY A 362 17.12 9.04 24.97
N GLU A 363 16.16 8.33 24.34
CA GLU A 363 14.96 8.98 23.79
C GLU A 363 14.01 9.48 24.86
N ARG A 364 13.99 8.92 26.08
CA ARG A 364 13.18 9.45 27.19
C ARG A 364 13.75 10.75 27.73
N ASP A 365 15.07 10.77 27.89
CA ASP A 365 15.81 11.88 28.50
C ASP A 365 15.86 13.10 27.57
N SER A 366 15.79 12.89 26.25
CA SER A 366 15.76 13.98 25.26
C SER A 366 14.41 14.71 25.14
N LEU A 367 13.34 14.18 25.74
CA LEU A 367 12.00 14.77 25.68
C LEU A 367 11.87 15.85 26.76
N THR A 368 12.06 17.10 26.37
CA THR A 368 11.92 18.28 27.24
C THR A 368 11.00 19.32 26.60
N LEU A 369 10.32 20.12 27.43
CA LEU A 369 9.59 21.28 26.94
C LEU A 369 10.51 22.51 26.96
N PRO A 370 10.40 23.43 25.99
CA PRO A 370 11.18 24.66 25.99
C PRO A 370 10.96 25.46 27.28
N GLY A 371 12.04 25.96 27.89
CA GLY A 371 11.97 26.78 29.11
C GLY A 371 11.89 26.00 30.43
N GLY A 372 12.11 24.68 30.42
CA GLY A 372 12.19 23.81 31.60
C GLY A 372 13.57 23.26 31.90
#